data_AF-A0A3D5KCS0-F1
#
_entry.id   AF-A0A3D5KCS0-F1
#
_cell.length_a   1.000
_cell.length_b   1.000
_cell.length_c   1.000
_cell.angle_alpha   90.00
_cell.angle_beta   90.00
_cell.angle_gamma   90.00
#
_symmetry.space_group_name_H-M   'P 1'
#
loop_
_entity.id
_entity.type
_entity.pdbx_description
1 polymer ?
#
loop_
_entity_poly.entity_id
_entity_poly.type
_entity_poly.pdbx_seq_one_letter_code
_entity_poly.pdbx_strand_id
1 'polypeptide(L)'
;SIDVSKLKLKNNLKNWPGIFYSNVLDMEKYKSYINRKVIKSQFDHLYYDYIDMYYQRGLTALTFLNNSNYYKLSREANIRKTICHNSFYYQNIIKKQDQYYLIDLDSVMIDLQIMDLGNFIRRLMHKSEYNWDFNKAKILIEHYSTFRSVSAEELEVILSLLIFHYR
;
A
#
# COMPACT_ATOMS: atom_id res chain seq x y z
N SER A 1 7.52 18.00 15.63
CA SER A 1 7.58 17.62 14.20
C SER A 1 9.04 17.43 13.81
N ILE A 2 9.35 16.48 12.93
CA ILE A 2 10.72 16.24 12.46
C ILE A 2 11.07 17.32 11.42
N ASP A 3 12.23 17.97 11.56
CA ASP A 3 12.75 18.87 10.53
C ASP A 3 13.27 18.04 9.34
N VAL A 4 12.44 17.94 8.31
CA VAL A 4 12.75 17.23 7.06
C VAL A 4 13.44 18.13 6.03
N SER A 5 13.70 19.40 6.31
CA SER A 5 14.28 20.34 5.33
C SER A 5 15.67 19.92 4.82
N LYS A 6 16.41 19.18 5.65
CA LYS A 6 17.75 18.65 5.33
C LYS A 6 17.73 17.19 4.87
N LEU A 7 16.59 16.51 4.94
CA LEU A 7 16.43 15.11 4.55
C LEU A 7 15.82 15.02 3.16
N LYS A 8 16.56 14.51 2.16
CA LYS A 8 16.03 14.24 0.82
C LYS A 8 15.17 12.98 0.83
N LEU A 9 13.98 13.06 1.43
CA LEU A 9 13.01 11.97 1.41
C LEU A 9 12.11 12.07 0.18
N LYS A 10 11.81 10.91 -0.42
CA LYS A 10 10.75 10.82 -1.43
C LYS A 10 9.42 11.25 -0.79
N ASN A 11 8.52 11.85 -1.57
CA ASN A 11 7.20 12.27 -1.12
C ASN A 11 6.12 11.62 -1.99
N ASN A 12 5.22 10.86 -1.36
CA ASN A 12 4.08 10.22 -2.03
C ASN A 12 2.73 10.88 -1.79
N LEU A 13 2.68 11.94 -0.98
CA LEU A 13 1.43 12.62 -0.70
C LEU A 13 0.83 13.16 -2.00
N LYS A 14 -0.49 12.98 -2.16
CA LYS A 14 -1.27 13.28 -3.38
C LYS A 14 -0.98 12.40 -4.61
N ASN A 15 -0.02 11.47 -4.56
CA ASN A 15 0.43 10.72 -5.74
C ASN A 15 -0.24 9.35 -5.90
N TRP A 16 -0.87 8.79 -4.85
CA TRP A 16 -1.43 7.43 -4.91
C TRP A 16 -2.49 7.21 -6.01
N PRO A 17 -3.43 8.14 -6.28
CA PRO A 17 -4.34 8.02 -7.42
C PRO A 17 -3.60 7.93 -8.77
N GLY A 18 -2.56 8.74 -8.95
CA GLY A 18 -1.73 8.69 -10.16
C GLY A 18 -0.94 7.37 -10.27
N ILE A 19 -0.44 6.85 -9.16
CA ILE A 19 0.24 5.54 -9.10
C ILE A 19 -0.73 4.42 -9.47
N PHE A 20 -1.93 4.41 -8.90
CA PHE A 20 -2.97 3.42 -9.18
C PHE A 20 -3.36 3.46 -10.66
N TYR A 21 -3.61 4.66 -11.18
CA TYR A 21 -3.95 4.86 -12.58
C TYR A 21 -2.84 4.39 -13.53
N SER A 22 -1.58 4.77 -13.27
CA SER A 22 -0.45 4.32 -14.09
C SER A 22 -0.32 2.80 -14.13
N ASN A 23 -0.45 2.13 -12.98
CA ASN A 23 -0.39 0.68 -12.90
C ASN A 23 -1.55 -0.01 -13.65
N VAL A 24 -2.77 0.56 -13.60
CA VAL A 24 -3.92 0.08 -14.37
C VAL A 24 -3.65 0.19 -15.87
N LEU A 25 -3.10 1.31 -16.34
CA LEU A 25 -2.70 1.48 -17.73
C LEU A 25 -1.60 0.51 -18.13
N ASP A 26 -0.66 0.21 -17.24
CA ASP A 26 0.40 -0.76 -17.51
C ASP A 26 -0.17 -2.17 -17.72
N MET A 27 -1.24 -2.56 -17.00
CA MET A 27 -1.95 -3.81 -17.27
C MET A 27 -2.49 -3.85 -18.72
N GLU A 28 -3.14 -2.79 -19.20
CA GLU A 28 -3.60 -2.74 -20.60
C GLU A 28 -2.45 -2.87 -21.60
N LYS A 29 -1.32 -2.21 -21.32
CA LYS A 29 -0.10 -2.32 -22.13
C LYS A 29 0.42 -3.76 -22.15
N TYR A 30 0.49 -4.43 -20.99
CA TYR A 30 0.96 -5.81 -20.89
C TYR A 30 0.05 -6.76 -21.66
N LYS A 31 -1.28 -6.60 -21.59
CA LYS A 31 -2.22 -7.37 -22.42
C LYS A 31 -1.96 -7.18 -23.91
N SER A 32 -1.76 -5.93 -24.33
CA SER A 32 -1.46 -5.59 -25.71
C SER A 32 -0.14 -6.23 -26.18
N TYR A 33 0.89 -6.22 -25.33
CA TYR A 33 2.16 -6.88 -25.63
C TYR A 33 2.01 -8.40 -25.79
N ILE A 34 1.26 -9.06 -24.91
CA ILE A 34 1.01 -10.51 -25.02
C ILE A 34 0.28 -10.84 -26.33
N ASN A 35 -0.75 -10.06 -26.70
CA ASN A 35 -1.50 -10.28 -27.93
C ASN A 35 -0.61 -10.19 -29.19
N ARG A 36 0.39 -9.32 -29.19
CA ARG A 36 1.33 -9.13 -30.30
C ARG A 36 2.42 -10.21 -30.39
N LYS A 37 2.59 -11.05 -29.37
CA LYS A 37 3.58 -12.14 -29.41
C LYS A 37 3.13 -13.25 -30.36
N VAL A 38 4.04 -13.63 -31.27
CA VAL A 38 3.89 -14.79 -32.15
C VAL A 38 3.95 -16.10 -31.33
N ILE A 39 4.96 -16.22 -30.47
CA ILE A 39 5.12 -17.35 -29.55
C ILE A 39 4.81 -16.87 -28.13
N LYS A 40 3.82 -17.48 -27.48
CA LYS A 40 3.40 -17.16 -26.12
C LYS A 40 3.97 -18.20 -25.15
N SER A 41 4.53 -17.73 -24.04
CA SER A 41 5.01 -18.59 -22.96
C SER A 41 3.85 -19.03 -22.06
N GLN A 42 4.09 -20.02 -21.20
CA GLN A 42 3.13 -20.41 -20.16
C GLN A 42 2.76 -19.22 -19.26
N PHE A 43 3.73 -18.36 -18.93
CA PHE A 43 3.47 -17.13 -18.18
C PHE A 43 2.55 -16.18 -18.94
N ASP A 44 2.74 -16.01 -20.27
CA ASP A 44 1.89 -15.14 -21.08
C ASP A 44 0.43 -15.61 -21.06
N HIS A 45 0.20 -16.91 -21.21
CA HIS A 45 -1.14 -17.49 -21.12
C HIS A 45 -1.76 -17.28 -19.73
N LEU A 46 -1.05 -17.65 -18.67
CA LEU A 46 -1.52 -17.48 -17.31
C LEU A 46 -1.84 -16.01 -17.00
N TYR A 47 -0.93 -15.09 -17.35
CA TYR A 47 -1.12 -13.68 -17.10
C TYR A 47 -2.31 -13.13 -17.89
N TYR A 48 -2.47 -13.53 -19.15
CA TYR A 48 -3.60 -13.13 -20.00
C TYR A 48 -4.95 -13.55 -19.42
N ASP A 49 -5.05 -14.75 -18.86
CA ASP A 49 -6.29 -15.29 -18.29
C ASP A 49 -6.77 -14.49 -17.06
N TYR A 50 -5.84 -13.88 -16.30
CA TYR A 50 -6.19 -13.14 -15.09
C TYR A 50 -6.13 -11.61 -15.23
N ILE A 51 -5.49 -11.08 -16.27
CA ILE A 51 -5.17 -9.65 -16.32
C ILE A 51 -6.42 -8.76 -16.30
N ASP A 52 -7.51 -9.18 -16.95
CA ASP A 52 -8.75 -8.41 -16.96
C ASP A 52 -9.38 -8.31 -15.58
N MET A 53 -9.34 -9.41 -14.80
CA MET A 53 -9.81 -9.41 -13.42
C MET A 53 -9.00 -8.42 -12.57
N TYR A 54 -7.66 -8.43 -12.68
CA TYR A 54 -6.80 -7.51 -11.94
C TYR A 54 -6.95 -6.06 -12.39
N TYR A 55 -7.17 -5.82 -13.68
CA TYR A 55 -7.48 -4.50 -14.23
C TYR A 55 -8.76 -3.93 -13.61
N GLN A 56 -9.84 -4.72 -13.60
CA GLN A 56 -11.12 -4.28 -13.00
C GLN A 56 -10.99 -4.04 -11.48
N ARG A 57 -10.21 -4.87 -10.78
CA ARG A 57 -9.88 -4.63 -9.36
C ARG A 57 -9.08 -3.34 -9.16
N GLY A 58 -8.13 -3.06 -10.04
CA GLY A 58 -7.33 -1.83 -10.02
C GLY A 58 -8.20 -0.58 -10.24
N LEU A 59 -9.12 -0.62 -11.20
CA LEU A 59 -10.12 0.44 -11.41
C LEU A 59 -10.99 0.63 -10.17
N THR A 60 -11.50 -0.47 -9.59
CA THR A 60 -12.30 -0.43 -8.36
C THR A 60 -11.54 0.27 -7.23
N ALA A 61 -10.30 -0.13 -6.97
CA ALA A 61 -9.47 0.49 -5.95
C ALA A 61 -9.18 1.98 -6.23
N LEU A 62 -8.96 2.35 -7.49
CA LEU A 62 -8.79 3.76 -7.88
C LEU A 62 -10.06 4.57 -7.63
N THR A 63 -11.24 4.03 -7.92
CA THR A 63 -12.53 4.66 -7.62
C THR A 63 -12.72 4.85 -6.12
N PHE A 64 -12.47 3.81 -5.31
CA PHE A 64 -12.54 3.92 -3.85
C PHE A 64 -11.58 5.00 -3.32
N LEU A 65 -10.34 5.04 -3.80
CA LEU A 65 -9.36 6.02 -3.37
C LEU A 65 -9.76 7.45 -3.77
N ASN A 66 -10.27 7.65 -4.99
CA ASN A 66 -10.71 8.95 -5.48
C ASN A 66 -11.96 9.47 -4.77
N ASN A 67 -12.85 8.57 -4.35
CA ASN A 67 -14.07 8.92 -3.60
C ASN A 67 -13.81 9.09 -2.10
N SER A 68 -12.67 8.60 -1.60
CA SER A 68 -12.25 8.79 -0.20
C SER A 68 -11.75 10.21 0.06
N ASN A 69 -11.49 10.51 1.33
CA ASN A 69 -10.85 11.75 1.76
C ASN A 69 -9.31 11.78 1.59
N TYR A 70 -8.73 10.94 0.72
CA TYR A 70 -7.28 10.81 0.53
C TYR A 70 -6.53 12.14 0.33
N TYR A 71 -7.06 13.07 -0.48
CA TYR A 71 -6.39 14.35 -0.72
C TYR A 71 -6.40 15.27 0.50
N LYS A 72 -7.48 15.23 1.30
CA LYS A 72 -7.57 15.93 2.58
C LYS A 72 -6.55 15.36 3.57
N LEU A 73 -6.55 14.04 3.76
CA LEU A 73 -5.58 13.33 4.60
C LEU A 73 -4.14 13.64 4.17
N SER A 74 -3.87 13.66 2.87
CA SER A 74 -2.55 14.00 2.31
C SER A 74 -2.11 15.41 2.66
N ARG A 75 -3.03 16.38 2.65
CA ARG A 75 -2.73 17.76 3.05
C ARG A 75 -2.40 17.85 4.53
N GLU A 76 -3.16 17.18 5.38
CA GLU A 76 -2.92 17.14 6.82
C GLU A 76 -1.58 16.48 7.16
N ALA A 77 -1.27 15.35 6.52
CA ALA A 77 0.02 14.67 6.64
C ALA A 77 1.20 15.57 6.23
N ASN A 78 1.04 16.35 5.16
CA ASN A 78 2.07 17.31 4.72
C ASN A 78 2.32 18.44 5.74
N ILE A 79 1.28 18.89 6.46
CA ILE A 79 1.39 19.88 7.53
C ILE A 79 2.10 19.26 8.74
N ARG A 80 1.70 18.04 9.12
CA ARG A 80 2.26 17.30 10.28
C ARG A 80 3.67 16.75 10.02
N LYS A 81 4.12 16.73 8.76
CA LYS A 81 5.39 16.14 8.30
C LYS A 81 5.52 14.67 8.69
N THR A 82 4.46 13.90 8.41
CA THR A 82 4.47 12.45 8.68
C THR A 82 5.40 11.72 7.71
N ILE A 83 6.02 10.65 8.22
CA ILE A 83 6.87 9.75 7.45
C ILE A 83 6.39 8.31 7.65
N CYS A 84 6.66 7.48 6.67
CA CYS A 84 6.46 6.04 6.68
C CYS A 84 7.80 5.34 6.50
N HIS A 85 7.94 4.16 7.10
CA HIS A 85 9.05 3.25 6.89
C HIS A 85 9.01 2.65 5.47
N ASN A 86 7.81 2.39 4.93
CA ASN A 86 7.53 1.83 3.60
C ASN A 86 7.99 0.37 3.39
N SER A 87 8.91 -0.13 4.22
CA SER A 87 9.36 -1.53 4.26
C SER A 87 9.05 -2.26 5.58
N PHE A 88 8.26 -1.68 6.49
CA PHE A 88 7.96 -2.24 7.82
C PHE A 88 7.56 -3.73 7.78
N TYR A 89 8.38 -4.59 8.38
CA TYR A 89 8.15 -6.04 8.52
C TYR A 89 9.04 -6.63 9.62
N TYR A 90 8.74 -7.85 10.08
CA TYR A 90 9.41 -8.44 11.24
C TYR A 90 10.94 -8.53 11.09
N GLN A 91 11.45 -8.71 9.87
CA GLN A 91 12.89 -8.77 9.58
C GLN A 91 13.59 -7.43 9.83
N ASN A 92 12.85 -6.32 9.75
CA ASN A 92 13.34 -4.96 9.96
C ASN A 92 13.11 -4.49 11.41
N ILE A 93 12.77 -5.41 12.32
CA ILE A 93 12.54 -5.14 13.74
C ILE A 93 13.54 -5.94 14.57
N ILE A 94 14.45 -5.26 15.26
CA ILE A 94 15.36 -5.88 16.23
C ILE A 94 14.77 -5.69 17.63
N LYS A 95 14.54 -6.80 18.34
CA LYS A 95 14.22 -6.77 19.77
C LYS A 95 15.49 -6.92 20.59
N LYS A 96 15.78 -5.95 21.46
CA LYS A 96 16.85 -6.04 22.46
C LYS A 96 16.26 -5.72 23.83
N GLN A 97 16.23 -6.72 24.72
CA GLN A 97 15.50 -6.65 25.99
C GLN A 97 14.04 -6.25 25.75
N ASP A 98 13.57 -5.18 26.37
CA ASP A 98 12.20 -4.64 26.23
C ASP A 98 12.08 -3.52 25.18
N GLN A 99 13.14 -3.31 24.39
CA GLN A 99 13.18 -2.27 23.36
C GLN A 99 13.14 -2.87 21.95
N TYR A 100 12.47 -2.16 21.06
CA TYR A 100 12.35 -2.49 19.65
C TYR A 100 13.04 -1.40 18.81
N TYR A 101 13.86 -1.83 17.86
CA TYR A 101 14.60 -0.96 16.95
C TYR A 101 14.18 -1.26 15.52
N LEU A 102 13.92 -0.21 14.75
CA LEU A 102 13.69 -0.30 13.32
C LEU A 102 15.02 -0.13 12.58
N ILE A 103 15.25 -1.01 11.61
CA ILE A 103 16.41 -1.00 10.71
C ILE A 103 15.94 -0.89 9.25
N ASP A 104 16.87 -0.80 8.31
CA ASP A 104 16.55 -0.69 6.87
C ASP A 104 15.67 0.53 6.56
N LEU A 105 16.20 1.72 6.88
CA LEU A 105 15.50 3.00 6.74
C LEU A 105 15.63 3.61 5.33
N ASP A 106 16.22 2.89 4.37
CA ASP A 106 16.51 3.39 3.02
C ASP A 106 15.23 3.68 2.22
N SER A 107 14.11 3.02 2.56
CA SER A 107 12.81 3.24 1.92
C SER A 107 11.94 4.30 2.59
N VAL A 108 12.42 4.94 3.67
CA VAL A 108 11.65 5.94 4.41
C VAL A 108 11.21 7.07 3.48
N MET A 109 9.95 7.47 3.61
CA MET A 109 9.38 8.49 2.75
C MET A 109 8.29 9.30 3.45
N ILE A 110 7.98 10.47 2.90
CA ILE A 110 6.85 11.29 3.32
C ILE A 110 5.58 10.69 2.71
N ASP A 111 4.68 10.21 3.56
CA ASP A 111 3.39 9.61 3.18
C ASP A 111 2.39 9.62 4.36
N LEU A 112 1.17 9.12 4.15
CA LEU A 112 0.19 8.88 5.22
C LEU A 112 0.65 7.74 6.11
N GLN A 113 0.72 7.93 7.43
CA GLN A 113 1.16 6.89 8.38
C GLN A 113 0.36 5.58 8.27
N ILE A 114 -0.92 5.68 7.87
CA ILE A 114 -1.80 4.53 7.67
C ILE A 114 -1.33 3.61 6.52
N MET A 115 -0.50 4.11 5.59
CA MET A 115 0.06 3.28 4.52
C MET A 115 0.96 2.17 5.04
N ASP A 116 1.75 2.42 6.10
CA ASP A 116 2.55 1.36 6.72
C ASP A 116 1.66 0.28 7.35
N LEU A 117 0.58 0.67 8.04
CA LEU A 117 -0.39 -0.29 8.60
C LEU A 117 -1.07 -1.11 7.50
N GLY A 118 -1.57 -0.45 6.45
CA GLY A 118 -2.22 -1.15 5.33
C GLY A 118 -1.26 -2.09 4.59
N ASN A 119 -0.01 -1.68 4.37
CA ASN A 119 1.02 -2.54 3.79
C ASN A 119 1.35 -3.73 4.70
N PHE A 120 1.42 -3.51 6.02
CA PHE A 120 1.67 -4.57 6.99
C PHE A 120 0.53 -5.59 7.03
N ILE A 121 -0.72 -5.12 7.09
CA ILE A 121 -1.92 -5.97 7.02
C ILE A 121 -1.89 -6.78 5.72
N ARG A 122 -1.69 -6.14 4.56
CA ARG A 122 -1.62 -6.83 3.26
C ARG A 122 -0.62 -7.98 3.29
N ARG A 123 0.61 -7.71 3.75
CA ARG A 123 1.69 -8.72 3.84
C ARG A 123 1.30 -9.90 4.73
N LEU A 124 0.69 -9.65 5.88
CA LEU A 124 0.27 -10.71 6.79
C LEU A 124 -0.89 -11.52 6.23
N MET A 125 -1.91 -10.89 5.64
CA MET A 125 -3.09 -11.58 5.11
C MET A 125 -2.77 -12.60 4.00
N HIS A 126 -1.66 -12.43 3.28
CA HIS A 126 -1.17 -13.40 2.29
C HIS A 126 -0.53 -14.66 2.89
N LYS A 127 -0.20 -14.67 4.18
CA LYS A 127 0.35 -15.85 4.85
C LYS A 127 -0.75 -16.87 5.11
N SER A 128 -0.44 -18.15 4.96
CA SER A 128 -1.38 -19.25 5.20
C SER A 128 -1.96 -19.22 6.61
N GLU A 129 -1.20 -18.78 7.62
CA GLU A 129 -1.73 -18.67 8.98
C GLU A 129 -2.83 -17.61 9.08
N TYR A 130 -2.79 -16.54 8.26
CA TYR A 130 -3.77 -15.45 8.31
C TYR A 130 -4.91 -15.64 7.30
N ASN A 131 -4.59 -16.09 6.08
CA ASN A 131 -5.53 -16.47 5.03
C ASN A 131 -6.69 -15.48 4.83
N TRP A 132 -6.38 -14.18 4.77
CA TRP A 132 -7.38 -13.11 4.65
C TRP A 132 -8.50 -13.13 5.70
N ASP A 133 -8.24 -13.66 6.90
CA ASP A 133 -9.18 -13.61 8.02
C ASP A 133 -9.39 -12.18 8.50
N PHE A 134 -10.62 -11.70 8.31
CA PHE A 134 -11.04 -10.35 8.70
C PHE A 134 -10.80 -10.06 10.19
N ASN A 135 -11.01 -11.04 11.08
CA ASN A 135 -10.83 -10.83 12.52
C ASN A 135 -9.36 -10.55 12.86
N LYS A 136 -8.42 -11.17 12.13
CA LYS A 136 -6.99 -10.91 12.33
C LYS A 136 -6.60 -9.52 11.84
N ALA A 137 -7.11 -9.10 10.69
CA ALA A 137 -6.92 -7.72 10.22
C ALA A 137 -7.52 -6.69 11.20
N LYS A 138 -8.72 -6.98 11.72
CA LYS A 138 -9.40 -6.15 12.73
C LYS A 138 -8.57 -5.99 14.00
N ILE A 139 -8.03 -7.08 14.56
CA ILE A 139 -7.16 -7.04 15.74
C ILE A 139 -5.94 -6.12 15.51
N LEU A 140 -5.31 -6.20 14.33
CA LEU A 140 -4.18 -5.34 13.99
C LEU A 140 -4.56 -3.85 13.95
N ILE A 141 -5.71 -3.53 13.34
CA ILE A 141 -6.22 -2.16 13.26
C ILE A 141 -6.59 -1.63 14.65
N GLU A 142 -7.32 -2.41 15.43
CA GLU A 142 -7.74 -2.03 16.79
C GLU A 142 -6.54 -1.81 17.70
N HIS A 143 -5.55 -2.70 17.66
CA HIS A 143 -4.34 -2.54 18.46
C HIS A 143 -3.55 -1.29 18.07
N TYR A 144 -3.36 -1.05 16.76
CA TYR A 144 -2.73 0.19 16.29
C TYR A 144 -3.54 1.42 16.75
N SER A 145 -4.87 1.34 16.70
CA SER A 145 -5.78 2.42 17.11
C SER A 145 -5.69 2.78 18.60
N THR A 146 -5.10 1.93 19.45
CA THR A 146 -4.85 2.27 20.87
C THR A 146 -3.75 3.32 21.04
N PHE A 147 -2.84 3.46 20.06
CA PHE A 147 -1.76 4.45 20.09
C PHE A 147 -2.06 5.68 19.24
N ARG A 148 -2.75 5.50 18.11
CA ARG A 148 -3.16 6.58 17.20
C ARG A 148 -4.52 6.23 16.62
N SER A 149 -5.54 7.04 16.91
CA SER A 149 -6.89 6.82 16.38
C SER A 149 -6.86 6.67 14.86
N VAL A 150 -7.51 5.63 14.37
CA VAL A 150 -7.71 5.38 12.93
C VAL A 150 -9.10 5.86 12.56
N SER A 151 -9.19 6.83 11.66
CA SER A 151 -10.48 7.37 11.23
C SER A 151 -11.14 6.48 10.17
N ALA A 152 -12.44 6.63 9.95
CA ALA A 152 -13.15 5.91 8.89
C ALA A 152 -12.56 6.20 7.50
N GLU A 153 -12.16 7.45 7.26
CA GLU A 153 -11.51 7.89 6.02
C GLU A 153 -10.14 7.19 5.82
N GLU A 154 -9.39 6.98 6.90
CA GLU A 154 -8.13 6.23 6.82
C GLU A 154 -8.36 4.74 6.54
N LEU A 155 -9.46 4.17 7.05
CA LEU A 155 -9.87 2.81 6.71
C LEU A 155 -10.27 2.67 5.23
N GLU A 156 -10.93 3.68 4.64
CA GLU A 156 -11.23 3.70 3.19
C GLU A 156 -9.96 3.72 2.34
N VAL A 157 -8.93 4.46 2.78
CA VAL A 157 -7.62 4.48 2.13
C VAL A 157 -6.93 3.10 2.25
N ILE A 158 -6.95 2.47 3.43
CA ILE A 158 -6.45 1.10 3.60
C ILE A 158 -7.21 0.14 2.69
N LEU A 159 -8.55 0.21 2.66
CA LEU A 159 -9.37 -0.66 1.82
C LEU A 159 -8.99 -0.54 0.35
N SER A 160 -8.83 0.69 -0.14
CA SER A 160 -8.35 0.95 -1.51
C SER A 160 -6.99 0.28 -1.76
N LEU A 161 -6.06 0.38 -0.80
CA LEU A 161 -4.73 -0.24 -0.85
C LEU A 161 -4.77 -1.78 -0.79
N LEU A 162 -5.76 -2.38 -0.12
CA LEU A 162 -5.94 -3.83 -0.03
C LEU A 162 -6.62 -4.41 -1.27
N ILE A 163 -7.58 -3.69 -1.85
CA ILE A 163 -8.22 -4.07 -3.12
C ILE A 163 -7.19 -4.03 -4.24
N PHE A 164 -6.37 -2.97 -4.27
CA PHE A 164 -5.32 -2.77 -5.27
C PHE A 164 -4.21 -3.80 -5.11
N HIS A 165 -3.89 -4.52 -6.19
CA HIS A 165 -2.74 -5.41 -6.21
C HIS A 165 -1.47 -4.59 -6.46
N TYR A 166 -0.76 -4.18 -5.40
CA TYR A 166 0.52 -3.46 -5.51
C TYR A 166 1.68 -4.30 -4.96
N ARG A 167 2.57 -4.64 -5.89
CA ARG A 167 3.78 -5.49 -5.81
C ARG A 167 3.55 -7.00 -5.78
#